data_AF-A0A7W1WYU4-F1
#
_entry.id   AF-A0A7W1WYU4-F1
#
_cell.length_a   1.000
_cell.length_b   1.000
_cell.length_c   1.000
_cell.angle_alpha   90.00
_cell.angle_beta   90.00
_cell.angle_gamma   90.00
#
_symmetry.space_group_name_H-M   'P 1'
#
loop_
_entity.id
_entity.type
_entity.pdbx_description
1 polymer ?
#
loop_
_entity_poly.entity_id
_entity_poly.type
_entity_poly.pdbx_seq_one_letter_code
_entity_poly.pdbx_strand_id
1 'polypeptide(L)'
;MKKFAMLLILFFSAEASAEESDILKIYEHFTLSGVAAEKCINTKEEELTSFLANYQMVSVFALTELRNQNPDLSSDQAQAVLNIGGEKIEQLVYEMIENDGCESSKIQDLIKRFHMLAEWKP
;
A
#
# COMPACT_ATOMS: atom_id res chain seq x y z
N MET A 1 30.57 39.19 -40.59
CA MET A 1 30.20 37.77 -40.74
C MET A 1 30.41 37.12 -39.37
N LYS A 2 29.32 36.88 -38.61
CA LYS A 2 28.77 35.53 -38.31
C LYS A 2 29.87 34.61 -37.70
N LYS A 3 29.78 34.10 -36.46
CA LYS A 3 28.62 33.50 -35.81
C LYS A 3 28.81 33.49 -34.28
N PHE A 4 27.77 33.93 -33.56
CA PHE A 4 27.56 33.63 -32.14
C PHE A 4 27.41 32.10 -31.98
N ALA A 5 28.22 31.48 -31.13
CA ALA A 5 28.00 30.12 -30.65
C ALA A 5 27.27 30.23 -29.31
N MET A 6 25.94 30.18 -29.37
CA MET A 6 25.04 30.17 -28.22
C MET A 6 25.03 28.72 -27.68
N LEU A 7 25.69 28.50 -26.55
CA LEU A 7 25.69 27.21 -25.86
C LEU A 7 24.33 27.04 -25.16
N LEU A 8 23.41 26.38 -25.85
CA LEU A 8 22.08 26.03 -25.36
C LEU A 8 22.24 24.83 -24.41
N ILE A 9 22.38 25.12 -23.11
CA ILE A 9 22.29 24.10 -22.07
C ILE A 9 20.82 23.68 -22.01
N LEU A 10 20.51 22.58 -22.68
CA LEU A 10 19.26 21.85 -22.54
C LEU A 10 19.17 21.37 -21.09
N PHE A 11 18.45 22.12 -20.27
CA PHE A 11 17.84 21.60 -19.05
C PHE A 11 16.87 20.50 -19.47
N PHE A 12 17.38 19.26 -19.52
CA PHE A 12 16.53 18.09 -19.39
C PHE A 12 15.99 18.14 -17.95
N SER A 13 14.87 18.83 -17.77
CA SER A 13 13.95 18.52 -16.69
C SER A 13 13.55 17.08 -16.91
N ALA A 14 14.21 16.15 -16.21
CA ALA A 14 13.62 14.85 -15.99
C ALA A 14 12.33 15.14 -15.23
N GLU A 15 11.21 15.13 -15.95
CA GLU A 15 9.91 14.98 -15.33
C GLU A 15 9.98 13.64 -14.61
N ALA A 16 10.31 13.67 -13.33
CA ALA A 16 9.97 12.61 -12.43
C ALA A 16 8.45 12.56 -12.45
N SER A 17 7.90 11.78 -13.37
CA SER A 17 6.55 11.25 -13.27
C SER A 17 6.56 10.50 -11.96
N ALA A 18 6.16 11.17 -10.87
CA ALA A 18 5.66 10.48 -9.70
C ALA A 18 4.56 9.57 -10.26
N GLU A 19 4.83 8.27 -10.35
CA GLU A 19 3.77 7.30 -10.56
C GLU A 19 2.70 7.67 -9.54
N GLU A 20 1.52 8.03 -10.05
CA GLU A 20 0.32 8.20 -9.24
C GLU A 20 0.30 7.03 -8.26
N SER A 21 0.43 7.34 -6.96
CA SER A 21 0.59 6.29 -5.96
C SER A 21 -0.66 5.43 -6.03
N ASP A 22 -0.51 4.22 -6.58
CA ASP A 22 -1.63 3.32 -6.80
C ASP A 22 -2.21 2.96 -5.42
N ILE A 23 -3.33 3.59 -5.09
CA ILE A 23 -3.97 3.46 -3.78
C ILE A 23 -4.37 2.00 -3.52
N LEU A 24 -4.60 1.20 -4.56
CA LEU A 24 -4.85 -0.23 -4.43
C LEU A 24 -3.59 -0.98 -3.98
N LYS A 25 -2.40 -0.58 -4.44
CA LYS A 25 -1.11 -1.11 -3.91
C LYS A 25 -0.86 -0.67 -2.47
N ILE A 26 -1.21 0.56 -2.12
CA ILE A 26 -1.10 1.02 -0.72
C ILE A 26 -2.04 0.19 0.16
N TYR A 27 -3.28 -0.03 -0.26
CA TYR A 27 -4.23 -0.90 0.41
C TYR A 27 -3.69 -2.33 0.58
N GLU A 28 -3.09 -2.90 -0.47
CA GLU A 28 -2.43 -4.20 -0.42
C GLU A 28 -1.32 -4.23 0.65
N HIS A 29 -0.46 -3.20 0.69
CA HIS A 29 0.59 -3.10 1.70
C HIS A 29 0.06 -3.01 3.13
N PHE A 30 -1.03 -2.28 3.37
CA PHE A 30 -1.71 -2.27 4.66
C PHE A 30 -2.23 -3.67 5.00
N THR A 31 -2.91 -4.32 4.07
CA THR A 31 -3.48 -5.66 4.30
C THR A 31 -2.40 -6.67 4.64
N LEU A 32 -1.34 -6.77 3.82
CA LEU A 32 -0.21 -7.68 4.05
C LEU A 32 0.45 -7.46 5.42
N SER A 33 0.73 -6.19 5.75
CA SER A 33 1.46 -5.84 6.97
C SER A 33 0.61 -6.03 8.22
N GLY A 34 -0.69 -5.70 8.13
CA GLY A 34 -1.64 -5.88 9.22
C GLY A 34 -1.81 -7.35 9.59
N VAL A 35 -1.98 -8.23 8.60
CA VAL A 35 -2.12 -9.68 8.82
C VAL A 35 -0.85 -10.26 9.45
N ALA A 36 0.34 -9.86 8.96
CA ALA A 36 1.60 -10.29 9.54
C ALA A 36 1.75 -9.84 11.00
N ALA A 37 1.41 -8.58 11.30
CA ALA A 37 1.48 -8.04 12.64
C ALA A 37 0.50 -8.75 13.61
N GLU A 38 -0.73 -8.98 13.17
CA GLU A 38 -1.76 -9.67 13.96
C GLU A 38 -1.30 -11.06 14.41
N LYS A 39 -0.64 -11.82 13.52
CA LYS A 39 -0.23 -13.19 13.81
C LYS A 39 1.11 -13.31 14.52
N CYS A 40 2.04 -12.40 14.26
CA CYS A 40 3.44 -12.61 14.66
C CYS A 40 3.90 -11.76 15.83
N ILE A 41 3.21 -10.67 16.18
CA ILE A 41 3.64 -9.79 17.26
C ILE A 41 2.50 -9.37 18.17
N ASN A 42 2.85 -8.94 19.38
CA ASN A 42 1.94 -8.28 20.29
C ASN A 42 2.11 -6.76 20.17
N THR A 43 1.25 -6.11 19.38
CA THR A 43 1.30 -4.68 19.12
C THR A 43 0.84 -3.85 20.32
N LYS A 44 1.42 -2.67 20.52
CA LYS A 44 0.88 -1.72 21.49
C LYS A 44 -0.47 -1.18 21.01
N GLU A 45 -1.41 -0.97 21.92
CA GLU A 45 -2.77 -0.50 21.59
C GLU A 45 -2.78 0.82 20.81
N GLU A 46 -1.91 1.77 21.19
CA GLU A 46 -1.78 3.07 20.50
C GLU A 46 -1.30 2.92 19.05
N GLU A 47 -0.35 2.02 18.82
CA GLU A 47 0.21 1.75 17.50
C GLU A 47 -0.81 1.06 16.61
N LEU A 48 -1.51 0.05 17.14
CA LEU A 48 -2.60 -0.61 16.44
C LEU A 48 -3.72 0.36 16.08
N THR A 49 -4.08 1.26 17.00
CA THR A 49 -5.10 2.29 16.77
C THR A 49 -4.70 3.22 15.62
N SER A 50 -3.46 3.70 15.63
CA SER A 50 -2.94 4.56 14.56
C SER A 50 -2.92 3.85 13.21
N PHE A 51 -2.46 2.59 13.19
CA PHE A 51 -2.48 1.75 11.99
C PHE A 51 -3.89 1.57 11.43
N LEU A 52 -4.87 1.23 12.26
CA LEU A 52 -6.24 0.99 11.83
C LEU A 52 -6.91 2.26 11.29
N ALA A 53 -6.64 3.42 11.89
CA ALA A 53 -7.14 4.71 11.39
C ALA A 53 -6.59 5.00 9.98
N ASN A 54 -5.30 4.78 9.78
CA ASN A 54 -4.66 4.93 8.47
C ASN A 54 -5.20 3.92 7.45
N TYR A 55 -5.36 2.66 7.86
CA TYR A 55 -5.89 1.61 6.99
C TYR A 55 -7.33 1.88 6.57
N GLN A 56 -8.16 2.40 7.47
CA GLN A 56 -9.54 2.79 7.16
C GLN A 56 -9.59 3.88 6.09
N MET A 57 -8.73 4.90 6.20
CA MET A 57 -8.64 5.97 5.20
C MET A 57 -8.26 5.41 3.82
N VAL A 58 -7.21 4.57 3.77
CA VAL A 58 -6.75 3.94 2.53
C VAL A 58 -7.83 3.04 1.94
N SER A 59 -8.58 2.31 2.77
CA SER A 59 -9.68 1.45 2.31
C SER A 59 -10.79 2.25 1.62
N VAL A 60 -11.12 3.44 2.13
CA VAL A 60 -12.11 4.33 1.51
C VAL A 60 -11.62 4.85 0.15
N PHE A 61 -10.35 5.23 0.04
CA PHE A 61 -9.78 5.67 -1.23
C PHE A 61 -9.62 4.52 -2.23
N ALA A 62 -9.22 3.33 -1.78
CA ALA A 62 -9.16 2.12 -2.60
C ALA A 62 -10.54 1.76 -3.16
N LEU A 63 -11.60 1.84 -2.34
CA LEU A 63 -12.97 1.62 -2.80
C LEU A 63 -13.40 2.66 -3.86
N THR A 64 -13.02 3.92 -3.64
CA THR A 64 -13.31 5.01 -4.60
C THR A 64 -12.61 4.75 -5.92
N GLU A 65 -11.33 4.39 -5.88
CA GLU A 65 -10.54 4.12 -7.06
C GLU A 65 -11.04 2.88 -7.82
N LEU A 66 -11.38 1.81 -7.10
CA LEU A 66 -11.95 0.62 -7.69
C LEU A 66 -13.22 0.92 -8.50
N ARG A 67 -14.07 1.83 -7.99
CA ARG A 67 -15.28 2.30 -8.68
C ARG A 67 -14.97 3.22 -9.85
N ASN A 68 -13.95 4.06 -9.75
CA ASN A 68 -13.49 4.89 -10.88
C ASN A 68 -13.01 4.03 -12.04
N GLN A 69 -12.26 2.97 -11.75
CA GLN A 69 -11.76 2.03 -12.74
C GLN A 69 -12.86 1.10 -13.29
N ASN A 70 -13.92 0.88 -12.52
CA ASN A 70 -15.03 -0.02 -12.88
C ASN A 70 -16.39 0.66 -12.61
N PRO A 71 -16.81 1.63 -13.45
CA PRO A 71 -18.02 2.44 -13.21
C PRO A 71 -19.33 1.66 -13.15
N ASP A 72 -19.34 0.45 -13.72
CA ASP A 72 -20.50 -0.45 -13.73
C ASP A 72 -20.73 -1.17 -12.39
N LEU A 73 -19.75 -1.16 -11.48
CA LEU A 73 -19.89 -1.78 -10.16
C LEU A 73 -20.74 -0.90 -9.25
N SER A 74 -21.74 -1.51 -8.61
CA SER A 74 -22.40 -0.90 -7.45
C SER A 74 -21.41 -0.78 -6.28
N SER A 75 -21.74 0.08 -5.31
CA SER A 75 -20.93 0.22 -4.09
C SER A 75 -20.75 -1.13 -3.36
N ASP A 76 -21.81 -1.94 -3.29
CA ASP A 76 -21.77 -3.25 -2.63
C ASP A 76 -20.88 -4.24 -3.39
N GLN A 77 -20.92 -4.20 -4.72
CA GLN A 77 -20.06 -5.05 -5.55
C GLN A 77 -18.59 -4.63 -5.43
N ALA A 78 -18.30 -3.33 -5.44
CA ALA A 78 -16.95 -2.82 -5.24
C ALA A 78 -16.41 -3.20 -3.84
N GLN A 79 -17.24 -3.07 -2.80
CA GLN A 79 -16.87 -3.51 -1.46
C GLN A 79 -16.62 -5.03 -1.41
N ALA A 80 -17.46 -5.83 -2.07
CA ALA A 80 -17.27 -7.28 -2.14
C ALA A 80 -15.95 -7.65 -2.83
N VAL A 81 -15.61 -6.98 -3.94
CA VAL A 81 -14.33 -7.16 -4.63
C VAL A 81 -13.15 -6.83 -3.72
N LEU A 82 -13.21 -5.71 -3.00
CA LEU A 82 -12.16 -5.31 -2.07
C LEU A 82 -11.99 -6.33 -0.94
N ASN A 83 -13.10 -6.81 -0.37
CA ASN A 83 -13.09 -7.84 0.69
C ASN A 83 -12.49 -9.17 0.21
N ILE A 84 -12.93 -9.67 -0.95
CA ILE A 84 -12.39 -10.90 -1.54
C ILE A 84 -10.90 -10.76 -1.83
N GLY A 85 -10.45 -9.57 -2.27
CA GLY A 85 -9.04 -9.26 -2.43
C GLY A 85 -8.27 -9.35 -1.11
N GLY A 86 -8.81 -8.74 -0.05
CA GLY A 86 -8.25 -8.78 1.30
C GLY A 86 -8.13 -10.19 1.86
N GLU A 87 -9.18 -11.01 1.75
CA GLU A 87 -9.19 -12.41 2.21
C GLU A 87 -8.12 -13.27 1.50
N LYS A 88 -7.90 -13.06 0.20
CA LYS A 88 -6.83 -13.74 -0.54
C LYS A 88 -5.45 -13.33 -0.04
N ILE A 89 -5.25 -12.05 0.24
CA ILE A 89 -3.99 -11.55 0.80
C ILE A 89 -3.75 -12.15 2.19
N GLU A 90 -4.79 -12.21 3.03
CA GLU A 90 -4.72 -12.82 4.36
C GLU A 90 -4.25 -14.29 4.27
N GLN A 91 -4.89 -15.08 3.41
CA GLN A 91 -4.52 -16.48 3.17
C GLN A 91 -3.06 -16.63 2.72
N LEU A 92 -2.60 -15.78 1.79
CA LEU A 92 -1.21 -15.80 1.33
C LEU A 92 -0.20 -15.51 2.45
N VAL A 93 -0.52 -14.58 3.34
CA VAL A 93 0.35 -14.27 4.49
C VAL A 93 0.33 -15.41 5.50
N TYR A 94 -0.82 -16.03 5.76
CA TYR A 94 -0.90 -17.21 6.62
C TYR A 94 -0.06 -18.36 6.08
N GLU A 95 -0.20 -18.69 4.80
CA GLU A 95 0.62 -19.72 4.16
C GLU A 95 2.12 -19.39 4.26
N MET A 96 2.49 -18.11 4.11
CA MET A 96 3.89 -17.69 4.28
C MET A 96 4.38 -17.86 5.72
N ILE A 97 3.56 -17.54 6.72
CA ILE A 97 3.89 -17.71 8.13
C ILE A 97 3.98 -19.21 8.49
N GLU A 98 3.07 -20.03 7.99
CA GLU A 98 3.08 -21.47 8.22
C GLU A 98 4.32 -22.15 7.63
N ASN A 99 4.75 -21.72 6.44
CA ASN A 99 5.90 -22.30 5.75
C ASN A 99 7.25 -21.75 6.23
N ASP A 100 7.36 -20.43 6.40
CA ASP A 100 8.63 -19.74 6.63
C ASP A 100 8.80 -19.29 8.09
N GLY A 101 7.72 -19.21 8.87
CA GLY A 101 7.71 -18.72 10.25
C GLY A 101 7.74 -17.19 10.36
N CYS A 102 7.36 -16.70 11.55
CA CYS A 102 7.35 -15.26 11.86
C CYS A 102 8.75 -14.61 11.80
N GLU A 103 9.81 -15.38 12.03
CA GLU A 103 11.19 -14.89 12.01
C GLU A 103 11.81 -14.83 10.60
N SER A 104 11.08 -15.29 9.58
CA SER A 104 11.56 -15.21 8.20
C SER A 104 11.75 -13.75 7.77
N SER A 105 12.75 -13.50 6.93
CA SER A 105 13.06 -12.13 6.48
C SER A 105 11.86 -11.46 5.81
N LYS A 106 11.03 -12.23 5.08
CA LYS A 106 9.83 -11.72 4.41
C LYS A 106 8.79 -11.24 5.41
N ILE A 107 8.48 -12.06 6.43
CA ILE A 107 7.49 -11.69 7.45
C ILE A 107 8.02 -10.54 8.31
N GLN A 108 9.30 -10.55 8.66
CA GLN A 108 9.94 -9.45 9.37
C GLN A 108 9.88 -8.13 8.59
N ASP A 109 9.99 -8.17 7.25
CA ASP A 109 9.83 -6.97 6.42
C ASP A 109 8.37 -6.47 6.38
N LEU A 110 7.38 -7.37 6.44
CA LEU A 110 5.97 -6.99 6.61
C LEU A 110 5.71 -6.37 8.00
N ILE A 111 6.29 -6.91 9.06
CA ILE A 111 6.20 -6.36 10.42
C ILE A 111 6.84 -4.96 10.49
N LYS A 112 8.04 -4.78 9.90
CA LYS A 112 8.66 -3.44 9.80
C LYS A 112 7.74 -2.46 9.07
N ARG A 113 7.09 -2.91 7.99
CA ARG A 113 6.15 -2.08 7.24
C ARG A 113 4.92 -1.74 8.07
N PHE A 114 4.40 -2.64 8.89
CA PHE A 114 3.32 -2.35 9.83
C PHE A 114 3.67 -1.15 10.73
N HIS A 115 4.85 -1.15 11.35
CA HIS A 115 5.32 -0.04 12.19
C HIS A 115 5.39 1.28 11.41
N MET A 116 5.94 1.25 10.19
CA MET A 116 5.99 2.45 9.32
C MET A 116 4.60 2.97 8.96
N LEU A 117 3.66 2.06 8.67
CA LEU A 117 2.29 2.42 8.30
C LEU A 117 1.45 2.89 9.50
N ALA A 118 1.81 2.49 10.73
CA ALA A 118 1.21 3.03 11.95
C ALA A 118 1.63 4.49 12.21
N GLU A 119 2.86 4.85 11.83
CA GLU A 119 3.38 6.22 11.97
C GLU A 119 3.06 7.14 10.78
N TRP A 120 2.54 6.57 9.69
CA TRP A 120 2.24 7.30 8.47
C TRP A 120 1.20 8.41 8.73
N LYS A 121 1.48 9.59 8.20
CA LYS A 121 0.60 10.76 8.24
C LYS A 121 0.38 11.21 6.79
N PRO A 122 -0.76 10.86 6.17
CA PRO A 122 -1.10 11.29 4.81
C PRO A 122 -1.18 12.81 4.67
#